data_AF-F8CR02-F1
#
_entry.id   AF-F8CR02-F1
#
_cell.length_a   1.000
_cell.length_b   1.000
_cell.length_c   1.000
_cell.angle_alpha   90.00
_cell.angle_beta   90.00
_cell.angle_gamma   90.00
#
_symmetry.space_group_name_H-M   'P 1'
#
loop_
_entity.id
_entity.type
_entity.pdbx_description
1 polymer ?
#
loop_
_entity_poly.entity_id
_entity_poly.type
_entity_poly.pdbx_seq_one_letter_code
_entity_poly.pdbx_strand_id
1 'polypeptide(L)'
;MEMKTRVAWATAVLALALPTAAAAVKVGEPLYVKAKNTRVLASPSGSANAVAVLQPGERITWGGADAKHKQWHKVTTSTGKKGFVFQTNLSTTPPNMELVTGSGGTQQVDPKKFVASGAAVKALSPGAEQYGKDKGGDHGEAVDDIKALEALAKSVSTADIAAHVTAAGLFPVVGASDTVAKAGTNKRSGKR
;
A
#
# COMPACT_ATOMS: atom_id res chain seq x y z
N MET A 1 -8.92 76.03 -11.30
CA MET A 1 -9.08 74.61 -11.71
C MET A 1 -8.00 73.82 -10.99
N GLU A 2 -8.35 73.23 -9.85
CA GLU A 2 -7.41 72.54 -8.97
C GLU A 2 -7.80 71.06 -8.89
N MET A 3 -6.86 70.19 -9.27
CA MET A 3 -6.99 68.73 -9.24
C MET A 3 -7.01 68.24 -7.79
N LYS A 4 -8.15 67.70 -7.36
CA LYS A 4 -8.28 67.03 -6.05
C LYS A 4 -7.75 65.61 -6.15
N THR A 5 -6.59 65.39 -5.54
CA THR A 5 -5.95 64.11 -5.24
C THR A 5 -6.88 63.24 -4.40
N ARG A 6 -7.13 61.99 -4.82
CA ARG A 6 -7.71 60.94 -3.96
C ARG A 6 -6.69 59.82 -3.81
N VAL A 7 -6.26 59.62 -2.57
CA VAL A 7 -5.24 58.67 -2.12
C VAL A 7 -5.90 57.34 -1.74
N ALA A 8 -5.36 56.26 -2.32
CA ALA A 8 -5.24 54.87 -1.81
C ALA A 8 -6.55 54.11 -1.41
N TRP A 9 -6.67 52.78 -1.46
CA TRP A 9 -5.84 51.77 -0.80
C TRP A 9 -5.87 50.46 -1.61
N ALA A 10 -4.68 49.93 -1.90
CA ALA A 10 -4.47 48.57 -2.36
C ALA A 10 -4.05 47.71 -1.17
N THR A 11 -4.81 46.67 -0.84
CA THR A 11 -4.38 45.61 0.09
C THR A 11 -4.31 44.30 -0.68
N ALA A 12 -3.13 44.02 -1.21
CA ALA A 12 -2.74 42.68 -1.66
C ALA A 12 -2.39 41.84 -0.42
N VAL A 13 -3.21 40.86 -0.09
CA VAL A 13 -2.85 39.83 0.90
C VAL A 13 -1.93 38.85 0.19
N LEU A 14 -0.62 39.08 0.31
CA LEU A 14 0.41 38.12 -0.08
C LEU A 14 0.46 37.03 1.01
N ALA A 15 -0.39 36.01 0.87
CA ALA A 15 -0.27 34.80 1.68
C ALA A 15 1.04 34.09 1.28
N LEU A 16 2.08 34.32 2.09
CA LEU A 16 3.35 33.60 2.02
C LEU A 16 3.07 32.10 2.06
N ALA A 17 3.24 31.45 0.91
CA ALA A 17 3.42 30.01 0.81
C ALA A 17 4.69 29.67 1.59
N LEU A 18 4.55 29.30 2.86
CA LEU A 18 5.63 28.72 3.63
C LEU A 18 5.99 27.39 2.96
N PRO A 19 7.23 27.22 2.44
CA PRO A 19 7.67 25.92 1.95
C PRO A 19 7.68 24.98 3.16
N THR A 20 6.83 23.95 3.13
CA THR A 20 6.88 22.87 4.12
C THR A 20 8.22 22.16 3.94
N ALA A 21 9.18 22.46 4.83
CA ALA A 21 10.46 21.78 4.86
C ALA A 21 10.21 20.28 5.04
N ALA A 22 10.54 19.49 4.02
CA ALA A 22 10.58 18.03 4.15
C ALA A 22 11.65 17.69 5.18
N ALA A 23 11.23 17.38 6.41
CA ALA A 23 12.15 17.02 7.48
C ALA A 23 12.91 15.74 7.09
N ALA A 24 14.24 15.85 6.97
CA ALA A 24 15.10 14.69 6.80
C ALA A 24 14.99 13.81 8.04
N VAL A 25 14.64 12.53 7.85
CA VAL A 25 14.52 11.55 8.94
C VAL A 25 15.92 11.25 9.49
N LYS A 26 16.04 11.05 10.80
CA LYS A 26 17.30 10.69 11.48
C LYS A 26 17.41 9.18 11.63
N VAL A 27 18.63 8.66 11.66
CA VAL A 27 18.85 7.23 11.97
C VAL A 27 18.25 6.91 13.35
N GLY A 28 17.52 5.80 13.43
CA GLY A 28 16.77 5.39 14.62
C GLY A 28 15.32 5.85 14.65
N GLU A 29 14.92 6.80 13.80
CA GLU A 29 13.52 7.24 13.70
C GLU A 29 12.66 6.24 12.91
N PRO A 30 11.34 6.21 13.16
CA PRO A 30 10.44 5.33 12.44
C PRO A 30 10.19 5.81 11.02
N LEU A 31 10.14 4.87 10.08
CA LEU A 31 9.53 5.05 8.76
C LEU A 31 8.33 4.11 8.61
N TYR A 32 7.46 4.43 7.66
CA TYR A 32 6.29 3.65 7.32
C TYR A 32 6.50 2.90 6.01
N VAL A 33 6.06 1.64 5.98
CA VAL A 33 5.98 0.85 4.75
C VAL A 33 4.81 1.36 3.91
N LYS A 34 5.07 1.65 2.63
CA LYS A 34 4.07 2.19 1.69
C LYS A 34 3.37 1.12 0.86
N ALA A 35 4.09 0.05 0.50
CA ALA A 35 3.64 -0.93 -0.47
C ALA A 35 3.26 -2.26 0.19
N LYS A 36 2.27 -2.94 -0.39
CA LYS A 36 1.83 -4.27 0.06
C LYS A 36 2.93 -5.30 -0.21
N ASN A 37 3.09 -6.26 0.71
CA ASN A 37 4.07 -7.34 0.62
C ASN A 37 5.51 -6.83 0.40
N THR A 38 5.88 -5.75 1.09
CA THR A 38 7.24 -5.21 1.01
C THR A 38 8.22 -6.21 1.62
N ARG A 39 9.15 -6.72 0.82
CA ARG A 39 10.16 -7.67 1.27
C ARG A 39 11.32 -6.94 1.96
N VAL A 40 11.67 -7.41 3.16
CA VAL A 40 12.93 -7.07 3.83
C VAL A 40 13.95 -8.10 3.42
N LEU A 41 15.04 -7.67 2.78
CA LEU A 41 16.02 -8.54 2.17
C LEU A 41 17.28 -8.67 3.03
N ALA A 42 17.96 -9.82 2.95
CA ALA A 42 19.19 -10.08 3.69
C ALA A 42 20.38 -9.23 3.23
N SER A 43 20.37 -8.77 1.98
CA SER A 43 21.40 -7.91 1.40
C SER A 43 20.76 -6.85 0.47
N PRO A 44 21.48 -5.75 0.13
CA PRO A 44 20.95 -4.66 -0.70
C PRO A 44 20.93 -5.04 -2.20
N SER A 45 20.22 -6.11 -2.53
CA SER A 45 20.04 -6.63 -3.90
C SER A 45 18.61 -7.13 -4.10
N GLY A 46 18.02 -6.86 -5.27
CA GLY A 46 16.66 -7.32 -5.59
C GLY A 46 16.52 -8.85 -5.70
N SER A 47 17.63 -9.56 -5.88
CA SER A 47 17.70 -11.03 -5.91
C SER A 47 18.00 -11.67 -4.56
N ALA A 48 18.22 -10.87 -3.51
CA ALA A 48 18.54 -11.40 -2.20
C ALA A 48 17.34 -12.08 -1.54
N ASN A 49 17.63 -13.06 -0.68
CA ASN A 49 16.59 -13.74 0.10
C ASN A 49 15.86 -12.76 1.02
N ALA A 50 14.54 -12.89 1.08
CA ALA A 50 13.72 -12.16 2.03
C ALA A 50 13.83 -12.80 3.42
N VAL A 51 13.81 -11.95 4.45
CA VAL A 51 13.83 -12.35 5.87
C VAL A 51 12.53 -11.97 6.58
N ALA A 52 11.79 -11.00 6.02
CA ALA A 52 10.44 -10.64 6.44
C ALA A 52 9.62 -10.09 5.25
N VAL A 53 8.29 -10.14 5.38
CA VAL A 53 7.34 -9.50 4.48
C VAL A 53 6.47 -8.55 5.30
N LEU A 54 6.44 -7.28 4.92
CA LEU A 54 5.77 -6.21 5.64
C LEU A 54 4.52 -5.76 4.90
N GLN A 55 3.53 -5.29 5.66
CA GLN A 55 2.29 -4.73 5.12
C GLN A 55 2.31 -3.19 5.13
N PRO A 56 1.48 -2.53 4.31
CA PRO A 56 1.39 -1.08 4.30
C PRO A 56 1.04 -0.55 5.70
N GLY A 57 1.56 0.63 6.04
CA GLY A 57 1.37 1.26 7.34
C GLY A 57 2.24 0.69 8.46
N GLU A 58 2.91 -0.44 8.25
CA GLU A 58 3.80 -1.01 9.27
C GLU A 58 4.98 -0.06 9.54
N ARG A 59 5.30 0.11 10.82
CA ARG A 59 6.43 0.94 11.26
C ARG A 59 7.69 0.11 11.36
N ILE A 60 8.76 0.62 10.79
CA ILE A 60 10.12 0.08 10.91
C ILE A 60 11.05 1.12 11.49
N THR A 61 12.11 0.68 12.16
CA THR A 61 13.19 1.57 12.59
C THR A 61 14.17 1.75 11.44
N TRP A 62 14.42 2.99 11.03
CA TRP A 62 15.32 3.27 9.92
C TRP A 62 16.79 3.34 10.37
N GLY A 63 17.64 2.52 9.76
CA GLY A 63 19.07 2.41 10.05
C GLY A 63 19.99 3.20 9.11
N GLY A 64 19.42 4.08 8.27
CA GLY A 64 20.17 4.82 7.24
C GLY A 64 20.21 4.14 5.88
N ALA A 65 20.62 4.89 4.86
CA ALA A 65 20.93 4.34 3.54
C ALA A 65 22.21 3.49 3.59
N ASP A 66 22.28 2.46 2.75
CA ASP A 66 23.48 1.64 2.62
C ASP A 66 24.67 2.47 2.11
N ALA A 67 25.89 2.06 2.51
CA ALA A 67 27.10 2.79 2.16
C ALA A 67 27.37 2.72 0.65
N LYS A 68 27.19 1.54 0.05
CA LYS A 68 27.53 1.24 -1.35
C LYS A 68 26.34 1.39 -2.28
N HIS A 69 25.13 1.06 -1.79
CA HIS A 69 23.92 1.10 -2.59
C HIS A 69 22.87 2.03 -1.95
N LYS A 70 23.01 3.33 -2.18
CA LYS A 70 22.22 4.39 -1.50
C LYS A 70 20.70 4.24 -1.61
N GLN A 71 20.21 3.52 -2.63
CA GLN A 71 18.78 3.25 -2.82
C GLN A 71 18.23 2.20 -1.85
N TRP A 72 19.10 1.42 -1.19
CA TRP A 72 18.74 0.42 -0.20
C TRP A 72 18.94 0.97 1.19
N HIS A 73 17.91 0.82 2.03
CA HIS A 73 17.88 1.37 3.37
C HIS A 73 17.93 0.23 4.37
N LYS A 74 18.81 0.34 5.36
CA LYS A 74 18.87 -0.59 6.49
C LYS A 74 17.63 -0.37 7.35
N VAL A 75 16.97 -1.44 7.75
CA VAL A 75 15.75 -1.38 8.56
C VAL A 75 15.77 -2.45 9.65
N THR A 76 15.08 -2.17 10.75
CA THR A 76 14.72 -3.17 11.77
C THR A 76 13.20 -3.25 11.86
N THR A 77 12.65 -4.46 11.72
CA THR A 77 11.21 -4.71 11.82
C THR A 77 10.71 -4.60 13.26
N SER A 78 9.40 -4.51 13.44
CA SER A 78 8.72 -4.60 14.74
C SER A 78 9.08 -5.87 15.52
N THR A 79 9.33 -6.96 14.80
CA THR A 79 9.77 -8.26 15.34
C THR A 79 11.28 -8.38 15.55
N GLY A 80 12.04 -7.30 15.36
CA GLY A 80 13.49 -7.25 15.58
C GLY A 80 14.36 -7.79 14.44
N LYS A 81 13.75 -8.24 13.32
CA LYS A 81 14.50 -8.71 12.15
C LYS A 81 15.18 -7.53 11.46
N LYS A 82 16.45 -7.70 11.11
CA LYS A 82 17.25 -6.68 10.42
C LYS A 82 17.41 -7.05 8.95
N GLY A 83 17.43 -6.04 8.08
CA GLY A 83 17.68 -6.24 6.66
C GLY A 83 17.60 -4.93 5.86
N PHE A 84 17.32 -5.07 4.57
CA PHE A 84 17.33 -3.97 3.62
C PHE A 84 15.98 -3.86 2.90
N VAL A 85 15.49 -2.63 2.74
CA VAL A 85 14.30 -2.29 1.96
C VAL A 85 14.66 -1.21 0.96
N PHE A 86 14.13 -1.31 -0.26
CA PHE A 86 14.33 -0.30 -1.28
C PHE A 86 13.60 1.00 -0.91
N GLN A 87 14.26 2.15 -1.08
CA GLN A 87 13.79 3.45 -0.59
C GLN A 87 12.36 3.82 -1.03
N THR A 88 11.93 3.41 -2.24
CA THR A 88 10.61 3.76 -2.78
C THR A 88 9.45 3.13 -2.00
N ASN A 89 9.73 2.07 -1.24
CA ASN A 89 8.77 1.39 -0.38
C ASN A 89 8.61 2.04 1.00
N LEU A 90 9.38 3.09 1.31
CA LEU A 90 9.41 3.73 2.63
C LEU A 90 8.89 5.17 2.56
N SER A 91 8.19 5.60 3.61
CA SER A 91 7.69 6.96 3.78
C SER A 91 8.00 7.51 5.16
N THR A 92 8.21 8.81 5.24
CA THR A 92 8.33 9.56 6.51
C THR A 92 6.97 9.82 7.14
N THR A 93 5.91 9.81 6.32
CA THR A 93 4.52 9.95 6.73
C THR A 93 3.79 8.63 6.58
N PRO A 94 2.80 8.32 7.45
CA PRO A 94 1.92 7.19 7.23
C PRO A 94 1.30 7.29 5.82
N PRO A 95 1.33 6.22 5.00
CA PRO A 95 0.69 6.26 3.70
C PRO A 95 -0.81 6.55 3.86
N ASN A 96 -1.34 7.45 3.02
CA ASN A 96 -2.79 7.60 2.89
C ASN A 96 -3.30 6.39 2.09
N MET A 97 -4.17 5.59 2.70
CA MET A 97 -4.54 4.26 2.19
C MET A 97 -5.84 4.25 1.40
N GLU A 98 -6.23 5.38 0.80
CA GLU A 98 -7.40 5.46 -0.08
C GLU A 98 -6.98 5.33 -1.55
N LEU A 99 -7.56 4.36 -2.26
CA LEU A 99 -7.64 4.40 -3.72
C LEU A 99 -8.49 5.64 -4.09
N VAL A 100 -7.87 6.68 -4.63
CA VAL A 100 -8.56 7.89 -5.11
C VAL A 100 -8.86 7.72 -6.60
N THR A 101 -10.13 7.70 -6.98
CA THR A 101 -10.54 7.99 -8.37
C THR A 101 -11.72 8.97 -8.41
N GLY A 102 -11.44 10.18 -8.90
CA GLY A 102 -12.44 11.14 -9.38
C GLY A 102 -12.96 12.18 -8.38
N SER A 103 -13.02 13.44 -8.83
CA SER A 103 -13.53 14.63 -8.14
C SER A 103 -12.80 15.05 -6.85
N GLY A 104 -11.54 15.46 -6.99
CA GLY A 104 -10.84 16.22 -5.95
C GLY A 104 -10.47 15.46 -4.67
N GLY A 105 -10.54 14.13 -4.67
CA GLY A 105 -10.03 13.29 -3.58
C GLY A 105 -10.93 13.17 -2.36
N THR A 106 -12.22 13.52 -2.46
CA THR A 106 -13.18 13.43 -1.34
C THR A 106 -14.09 12.20 -1.38
N GLN A 107 -14.10 11.43 -2.48
CA GLN A 107 -14.91 10.22 -2.58
C GLN A 107 -14.03 8.98 -2.46
N GLN A 108 -14.21 8.24 -1.36
CA GLN A 108 -13.61 6.92 -1.18
C GLN A 108 -14.12 5.99 -2.29
N VAL A 109 -13.20 5.38 -3.04
CA VAL A 109 -13.54 4.28 -3.93
C VAL A 109 -13.98 3.12 -3.07
N ASP A 110 -15.24 2.72 -3.19
CA ASP A 110 -15.74 1.49 -2.58
C ASP A 110 -14.95 0.32 -3.19
N PRO A 111 -14.04 -0.33 -2.43
CA PRO A 111 -13.20 -1.39 -2.96
C PRO A 111 -14.03 -2.56 -3.47
N LYS A 112 -15.23 -2.76 -2.91
CA LYS A 112 -16.16 -3.79 -3.38
C LYS A 112 -16.75 -3.42 -4.75
N LYS A 113 -17.03 -2.14 -5.03
CA LYS A 113 -17.51 -1.70 -6.34
C LYS A 113 -16.42 -1.66 -7.40
N PHE A 114 -15.18 -1.33 -7.02
CA PHE A 114 -14.02 -1.39 -7.92
C PHE A 114 -13.69 -2.83 -8.32
N VAL A 115 -13.70 -3.75 -7.34
CA VAL A 115 -13.53 -5.19 -7.59
C VAL A 115 -14.74 -5.79 -8.33
N ALA A 116 -15.96 -5.30 -8.05
CA ALA A 116 -17.18 -5.74 -8.72
C ALA A 116 -17.39 -5.18 -10.13
N SER A 117 -16.59 -4.22 -10.61
CA SER A 117 -16.76 -3.62 -11.96
C SER A 117 -16.33 -4.55 -13.11
N GLY A 118 -16.00 -5.82 -12.81
CA GLY A 118 -16.04 -6.92 -13.78
C GLY A 118 -14.87 -7.04 -14.76
N ALA A 119 -13.93 -6.10 -14.81
CA ALA A 119 -12.85 -6.14 -15.82
C ALA A 119 -11.52 -6.77 -15.35
N ALA A 120 -11.34 -7.04 -14.05
CA ALA A 120 -10.01 -7.40 -13.53
C ALA A 120 -9.91 -8.73 -12.73
N VAL A 121 -11.02 -9.35 -12.29
CA VAL A 121 -10.93 -10.52 -11.36
C VAL A 121 -12.00 -11.61 -11.55
N LYS A 122 -13.11 -11.36 -12.25
CA LYS A 122 -14.13 -12.41 -12.48
C LYS A 122 -13.84 -13.12 -13.80
N ALA A 123 -13.72 -14.45 -13.75
CA ALA A 123 -13.39 -15.28 -14.91
C ALA A 123 -14.57 -15.37 -15.90
N LEU A 124 -15.81 -15.34 -15.40
CA LEU A 124 -17.02 -15.38 -16.22
C LEU A 124 -17.83 -14.09 -16.15
N SER A 125 -18.10 -13.49 -17.30
CA SER A 125 -19.08 -12.41 -17.43
C SER A 125 -20.50 -12.98 -17.40
N PRO A 126 -21.53 -12.18 -17.05
CA PRO A 126 -22.93 -12.64 -17.09
C PRO A 126 -23.34 -13.20 -18.46
N GLY A 127 -22.82 -12.65 -19.56
CA GLY A 127 -23.07 -13.16 -20.91
C GLY A 127 -22.42 -14.52 -21.15
N ALA A 128 -21.20 -14.76 -20.64
CA ALA A 128 -20.55 -16.07 -20.73
C ALA A 128 -21.28 -17.13 -19.89
N GLU A 129 -21.77 -16.75 -18.70
CA GLU A 129 -22.59 -17.62 -17.87
C GLU A 129 -23.91 -18.00 -18.57
N GLN A 130 -24.57 -17.02 -19.22
CA GLN A 130 -25.81 -17.27 -19.94
C GLN A 130 -25.57 -18.16 -21.17
N TYR A 131 -24.53 -17.86 -21.95
CA TYR A 131 -24.18 -18.66 -23.13
C TYR A 131 -23.92 -20.13 -22.79
N GLY A 132 -23.14 -20.40 -21.73
CA GLY A 132 -22.86 -21.77 -21.31
C GLY A 132 -24.11 -22.53 -20.84
N LYS A 133 -25.01 -21.85 -20.11
CA LYS A 133 -26.31 -22.42 -19.70
C LYS A 133 -27.21 -22.73 -20.89
N ASP A 134 -27.31 -21.81 -21.85
CA ASP A 134 -28.17 -21.96 -23.03
C ASP A 134 -27.66 -23.07 -23.95
N LYS A 135 -26.34 -23.28 -24.01
CA LYS A 135 -25.75 -24.39 -24.74
C LYS A 135 -25.89 -25.75 -24.04
N GLY A 136 -25.86 -25.78 -22.71
CA GLY A 136 -25.92 -27.01 -21.92
C GLY A 136 -24.73 -27.95 -22.15
N GLY A 137 -24.85 -29.19 -21.68
CA GLY A 137 -23.79 -30.21 -21.76
C GLY A 137 -22.46 -29.72 -21.16
N ASP A 138 -21.35 -30.05 -21.80
CA ASP A 138 -19.99 -29.71 -21.38
C ASP A 138 -19.78 -28.19 -21.20
N HIS A 139 -20.54 -27.35 -21.91
CA HIS A 139 -20.47 -25.89 -21.77
C HIS A 139 -21.13 -25.39 -20.47
N GLY A 140 -22.21 -26.04 -20.04
CA GLY A 140 -22.83 -25.79 -18.75
C GLY A 140 -21.93 -26.25 -17.61
N GLU A 141 -21.37 -27.46 -17.73
CA GLU A 141 -20.45 -28.04 -16.75
C GLU A 141 -19.19 -27.17 -16.57
N ALA A 142 -18.56 -26.73 -17.67
CA ALA A 142 -17.41 -25.83 -17.60
C ALA A 142 -17.72 -24.49 -16.90
N VAL A 143 -18.94 -23.95 -17.07
CA VAL A 143 -19.37 -22.73 -16.35
C VAL A 143 -19.47 -22.99 -14.84
N ASP A 144 -20.01 -24.15 -14.46
CA ASP A 144 -20.16 -24.52 -13.05
C ASP A 144 -18.81 -24.81 -12.38
N ASP A 145 -17.90 -25.48 -13.07
CA ASP A 145 -16.52 -25.72 -12.60
C ASP A 145 -15.76 -24.42 -12.37
N ILE A 146 -15.83 -23.48 -13.32
CA ILE A 146 -15.18 -22.17 -13.17
C ILE A 146 -15.78 -21.41 -11.98
N LYS A 147 -17.09 -21.49 -11.76
CA LYS A 147 -17.74 -20.90 -10.59
C LYS A 147 -17.30 -21.54 -9.28
N ALA A 148 -17.14 -22.86 -9.26
CA ALA A 148 -16.64 -23.58 -8.09
C ALA A 148 -15.19 -23.16 -7.78
N LEU A 149 -14.34 -23.04 -8.80
CA LEU A 149 -12.97 -22.52 -8.66
C LEU A 149 -12.95 -21.06 -8.20
N GLU A 150 -13.81 -20.20 -8.73
CA GLU A 150 -13.96 -18.82 -8.25
C GLU A 150 -14.37 -18.77 -6.76
N ALA A 151 -15.25 -19.66 -6.33
CA ALA A 151 -15.69 -19.74 -4.93
C ALA A 151 -14.56 -20.24 -4.02
N LEU A 152 -13.84 -21.28 -4.44
CA LEU A 152 -12.67 -21.79 -3.73
C LEU A 152 -11.59 -20.72 -3.60
N ALA A 153 -11.25 -20.03 -4.69
CA ALA A 153 -10.24 -18.97 -4.69
C ALA A 153 -10.60 -17.82 -3.72
N LYS A 154 -11.89 -17.48 -3.59
CA LYS A 154 -12.35 -16.48 -2.60
C LYS A 154 -12.21 -16.94 -1.15
N SER A 155 -12.20 -18.25 -0.90
CA SER A 155 -12.08 -18.82 0.45
C SER A 155 -10.63 -18.95 0.93
N VAL A 156 -9.66 -19.01 0.00
CA VAL A 156 -8.23 -19.11 0.32
C VAL A 156 -7.70 -17.74 0.74
N SER A 157 -7.29 -17.61 2.00
CA SER A 157 -6.72 -16.38 2.53
C SER A 157 -5.20 -16.30 2.32
N THR A 158 -4.63 -15.09 2.41
CA THR A 158 -3.16 -14.94 2.43
C THR A 158 -2.49 -15.59 3.64
N ALA A 159 -3.21 -15.75 4.75
CA ALA A 159 -2.75 -16.51 5.91
C ALA A 159 -2.61 -18.00 5.56
N ASP A 160 -3.58 -18.58 4.86
CA ASP A 160 -3.55 -19.98 4.43
C ASP A 160 -2.39 -20.22 3.46
N ILE A 161 -2.20 -19.31 2.50
CA ILE A 161 -1.08 -19.37 1.55
C ILE A 161 0.26 -19.29 2.30
N ALA A 162 0.41 -18.32 3.21
CA ALA A 162 1.65 -18.14 3.97
C ALA A 162 1.96 -19.34 4.87
N ALA A 163 0.94 -19.92 5.51
CA ALA A 163 1.06 -21.12 6.33
C ALA A 163 1.48 -22.34 5.49
N HIS A 164 0.83 -22.56 4.34
CA HIS A 164 1.15 -23.66 3.45
C HIS A 164 2.59 -23.58 2.91
N VAL A 165 3.01 -22.40 2.45
CA VAL A 165 4.38 -22.16 1.96
C VAL A 165 5.41 -22.40 3.07
N THR A 166 5.13 -21.97 4.30
CA THR A 166 6.00 -22.20 5.45
C THR A 166 6.09 -23.68 5.79
N ALA A 167 4.96 -24.40 5.77
CA ALA A 167 4.92 -25.85 6.02
C ALA A 167 5.71 -26.64 4.96
N ALA A 168 5.77 -26.13 3.73
CA ALA A 168 6.60 -26.67 2.66
C ALA A 168 8.11 -26.31 2.77
N GLY A 169 8.52 -25.63 3.86
CA GLY A 169 9.91 -25.22 4.07
C GLY A 169 10.36 -24.04 3.20
N LEU A 170 9.42 -23.34 2.57
CA LEU A 170 9.68 -22.20 1.69
C LEU A 170 9.44 -20.87 2.42
N PHE A 171 10.13 -19.82 1.97
CA PHE A 171 9.93 -18.48 2.52
C PHE A 171 8.60 -17.88 2.00
N PRO A 172 7.73 -17.33 2.89
CA PRO A 172 6.47 -16.73 2.46
C PRO A 172 6.65 -15.58 1.46
N VAL A 173 5.91 -15.63 0.35
CA VAL A 173 5.92 -14.58 -0.68
C VAL A 173 4.91 -13.46 -0.42
N VAL A 174 3.92 -13.74 0.43
CA VAL A 174 2.91 -12.78 0.91
C VAL A 174 2.97 -12.70 2.43
N GLY A 175 2.57 -11.56 3.00
CA GLY A 175 2.39 -11.47 4.44
C GLY A 175 1.14 -12.22 4.90
N ALA A 176 1.12 -12.65 6.17
CA ALA A 176 0.01 -13.41 6.76
C ALA A 176 -1.27 -12.59 6.99
N SER A 177 -1.29 -11.32 6.58
CA SER A 177 -2.46 -10.45 6.69
C SER A 177 -2.62 -9.61 5.44
N ASP A 178 -3.85 -9.57 4.94
CA ASP A 178 -4.28 -8.63 3.89
C ASP A 178 -4.64 -7.24 4.43
N THR A 179 -4.57 -7.06 5.75
CA THR A 179 -4.92 -5.81 6.41
C THR A 179 -3.72 -4.89 6.56
N VAL A 180 -3.98 -3.59 6.38
CA VAL A 180 -3.01 -2.54 6.70
C VAL A 180 -2.69 -2.60 8.19
N ALA A 181 -1.41 -2.53 8.55
CA ALA A 181 -1.04 -2.44 9.96
C ALA A 181 -1.61 -1.12 10.53
N LYS A 182 -2.30 -1.18 11.68
CA LYS A 182 -2.80 0.04 12.35
C LYS A 182 -1.63 1.01 12.52
N ALA A 183 -1.71 2.17 11.86
CA ALA A 183 -0.77 3.26 12.07
C ALA A 183 -0.86 3.67 13.54
N GLY A 184 0.02 3.15 14.40
CA GLY A 184 -0.13 3.44 15.81
C GLY A 184 0.06 4.94 16.01
N THR A 185 -0.86 5.56 16.72
CA THR A 185 -0.79 6.95 17.12
C THR A 185 0.20 7.05 18.27
N ASN A 186 1.41 7.56 18.02
CA ASN A 186 2.23 8.02 19.14
C ASN A 186 1.67 9.38 19.57
N LYS A 187 0.74 9.38 20.52
CA LYS A 187 0.37 10.60 21.26
C LYS A 187 1.67 11.13 21.85
N ARG A 188 2.24 12.19 21.27
CA ARG A 188 3.23 13.03 21.95
C ARG A 188 2.52 13.58 23.19
N SER A 189 2.69 12.91 24.32
CA SER A 189 2.45 13.50 25.64
C SER A 189 3.53 14.57 25.81
N GLY A 190 3.22 15.79 25.35
CA GLY A 190 3.94 16.97 25.79
C GLY A 190 3.56 17.20 27.25
N LYS A 191 4.44 16.80 28.16
CA LYS A 191 4.35 17.17 29.56
C LYS A 191 4.72 18.65 29.65
N ARG A 192 3.78 19.45 30.14
CA ARG A 192 3.98 20.83 30.59
C ARG A 192 4.98 20.88 31.74
#